data_AF-A0A1F4F2S0-F1
#
_entry.id   AF-A0A1F4F2S0-F1
#
_cell.length_a   1.000
_cell.length_b   1.000
_cell.length_c   1.000
_cell.angle_alpha   90.00
_cell.angle_beta   90.00
_cell.angle_gamma   90.00
#
_symmetry.space_group_name_H-M   'P 1'
#
loop_
_entity.id
_entity.type
_entity.pdbx_description
1 polymer ?
#
loop_
_entity_poly.entity_id
_entity_poly.type
_entity_poly.pdbx_seq_one_letter_code
_entity_poly.pdbx_strand_id
1 'polypeptide(L)'
;MENTRVSSKGQMIIPKRVREALGLKKGTELAVELLPGEGFVARAAEPDRAAQVRGLAGMLAHRGKRMSRAREHAAIMAAVLAEDERTKRRSRRRP
;
A
#
# COMPACT_ATOMS: atom_id res chain seq x y z
N MET A 1 6.97 -18.67 -28.12
CA MET A 1 6.12 -17.59 -28.66
C MET A 1 4.68 -18.05 -28.46
N GLU A 2 3.92 -17.39 -27.58
CA GLU A 2 2.51 -17.73 -27.33
C GLU A 2 1.66 -16.73 -28.11
N ASN A 3 0.79 -17.22 -29.00
CA ASN A 3 -0.07 -16.38 -29.82
C ASN A 3 -1.40 -16.14 -29.08
N THR A 4 -1.75 -14.89 -28.85
CA THR A 4 -3.05 -14.51 -28.29
C THR A 4 -3.91 -13.92 -29.40
N ARG A 5 -5.16 -14.37 -29.51
CA ARG A 5 -6.14 -13.79 -30.44
C ARG A 5 -6.73 -12.50 -29.87
N VAL A 6 -6.81 -11.48 -30.70
CA VAL A 6 -7.50 -10.22 -30.38
C VAL A 6 -9.02 -10.44 -30.52
N SER A 7 -9.78 -10.02 -29.53
CA SER A 7 -11.24 -10.08 -29.55
C SER A 7 -11.83 -9.01 -30.48
N SER A 8 -13.13 -9.11 -30.77
CA SER A 8 -13.85 -8.12 -31.59
C SER A 8 -13.77 -6.68 -31.06
N LYS A 9 -13.44 -6.49 -29.78
CA LYS A 9 -13.28 -5.18 -29.12
C LYS A 9 -11.83 -4.73 -29.01
N GLY A 10 -10.88 -5.39 -29.70
CA GLY A 10 -9.46 -5.07 -29.58
C GLY A 10 -8.82 -5.56 -28.28
N GLN A 11 -9.51 -6.40 -27.50
CA GLN A 11 -8.98 -6.90 -26.22
C GLN A 11 -8.16 -8.15 -26.45
N MET A 12 -7.03 -8.28 -25.76
CA MET A 12 -6.20 -9.49 -25.78
C MET A 12 -5.99 -10.03 -24.38
N ILE A 13 -5.93 -11.35 -24.27
CA ILE A 13 -5.68 -12.03 -23.00
C ILE A 13 -4.18 -12.16 -22.80
N ILE A 14 -3.66 -11.51 -21.76
CA ILE A 14 -2.27 -11.67 -21.36
C ILE A 14 -2.10 -13.09 -20.76
N PRO A 15 -1.22 -13.94 -21.34
CA PRO A 15 -1.00 -15.29 -20.84
C PRO A 15 -0.54 -15.29 -19.38
N LYS A 16 -0.90 -16.36 -18.65
CA LYS A 16 -0.63 -16.47 -17.20
C LYS A 16 0.85 -16.26 -16.86
N ARG A 17 1.75 -16.87 -17.64
CA ARG A 17 3.21 -16.75 -17.47
C ARG A 17 3.68 -15.29 -17.53
N VAL A 18 3.18 -14.53 -18.50
CA VAL A 18 3.54 -13.11 -18.66
C VAL A 18 2.98 -12.27 -17.52
N ARG A 19 1.73 -12.53 -17.08
CA ARG A 19 1.15 -11.82 -15.93
C ARG A 19 1.95 -12.04 -14.65
N GLU A 20 2.36 -13.29 -14.37
CA GLU A 20 3.10 -13.63 -13.16
C GLU A 20 4.51 -13.05 -13.18
N ALA A 21 5.21 -13.13 -14.31
CA ALA A 21 6.55 -12.56 -14.47
C ALA A 21 6.56 -11.03 -14.30
N LEU A 22 5.52 -10.34 -14.77
CA LEU A 22 5.39 -8.88 -14.66
C LEU A 22 4.58 -8.43 -13.43
N GLY A 23 4.13 -9.36 -12.58
CA GLY A 23 3.32 -9.05 -11.39
C GLY A 23 1.97 -8.38 -11.68
N LEU A 24 1.43 -8.53 -12.89
CA LEU A 24 0.20 -7.88 -13.33
C LEU A 24 -1.01 -8.48 -12.61
N LYS A 25 -1.80 -7.62 -11.96
CA LYS A 25 -3.02 -8.00 -11.25
C LYS A 25 -4.24 -7.43 -11.96
N LYS A 26 -5.42 -7.92 -11.57
CA LYS A 26 -6.68 -7.32 -12.03
C LYS A 26 -6.70 -5.84 -11.62
N GLY A 27 -6.94 -4.96 -12.57
CA GLY A 27 -6.96 -3.50 -12.36
C GLY A 27 -5.60 -2.82 -12.50
N THR A 28 -4.53 -3.54 -12.84
CA THR A 28 -3.26 -2.89 -13.20
C THR A 28 -3.43 -2.13 -14.52
N GLU A 29 -3.20 -0.83 -14.50
CA GLU A 29 -3.18 0.01 -15.68
C GLU A 29 -1.90 -0.24 -16.49
N LEU A 30 -2.04 -0.28 -17.82
CA LEU A 30 -0.94 -0.50 -18.75
C LEU A 30 -0.81 0.70 -19.67
N ALA A 31 0.38 1.29 -19.72
CA ALA A 31 0.75 2.26 -20.73
C ALA A 31 1.13 1.51 -22.01
N VAL A 32 0.45 1.82 -23.12
CA VAL A 32 0.68 1.18 -24.43
C VAL A 32 1.34 2.20 -25.37
N GLU A 33 2.51 1.85 -25.88
CA GLU A 33 3.28 2.67 -26.82
C GLU A 33 3.48 1.90 -28.13
N LEU A 34 3.32 2.59 -29.27
CA LEU A 34 3.61 2.01 -30.58
C LEU A 34 5.13 2.09 -30.85
N LEU A 35 5.73 0.98 -31.25
CA LEU A 35 7.13 0.94 -31.69
C LEU A 35 7.21 1.17 -33.22
N PRO A 36 8.33 1.72 -33.71
CA PRO A 36 8.62 1.71 -35.14
C PRO A 36 8.80 0.26 -35.61
N GLY A 37 8.10 -0.14 -36.69
CA GLY A 37 8.23 -1.49 -37.25
C GLY A 37 7.17 -2.50 -36.80
N GLU A 38 5.92 -2.04 -36.62
CA GLU A 38 4.71 -2.87 -36.48
C GLU A 38 4.47 -3.48 -35.09
N GLY A 39 5.26 -3.12 -34.08
CA GLY A 39 5.11 -3.58 -32.71
C GLY A 39 4.42 -2.56 -31.79
N PHE A 40 3.96 -3.01 -30.64
CA PHE A 40 3.63 -2.15 -29.51
C PHE A 40 4.22 -2.74 -28.22
N VAL A 41 4.48 -1.89 -27.23
CA VAL A 41 4.93 -2.28 -25.89
C VAL A 41 3.86 -1.87 -24.90
N ALA A 42 3.52 -2.78 -24.00
CA ALA A 42 2.69 -2.49 -22.84
C ALA A 42 3.55 -2.57 -21.58
N ARG A 43 3.64 -1.48 -20.82
CA ARG A 43 4.31 -1.44 -19.51
C ARG A 43 3.28 -1.15 -18.43
N ALA A 44 3.50 -1.65 -17.21
CA ALA A 44 2.69 -1.20 -16.07
C ALA A 44 2.82 0.32 -15.95
N ALA A 45 1.70 1.02 -15.92
CA ALA A 45 1.69 2.46 -15.71
C ALA A 45 2.30 2.74 -14.34
N GLU A 46 3.18 3.74 -14.26
CA GLU A 46 3.66 4.19 -12.96
C GLU A 46 2.46 4.70 -12.16
N PRO A 47 2.24 4.21 -10.93
CA PRO A 47 1.18 4.74 -10.10
C PRO A 47 1.45 6.22 -9.86
N ASP A 48 0.42 7.08 -9.98
CA ASP A 48 0.53 8.48 -9.58
C ASP A 48 0.79 8.55 -8.07
N ARG A 49 2.08 8.55 -7.73
CA ARG A 49 2.55 8.62 -6.34
C ARG A 49 2.03 9.89 -5.66
N ALA A 50 1.86 10.99 -6.40
CA ALA A 50 1.35 12.23 -5.84
C ALA A 50 -0.15 12.10 -5.51
N ALA A 51 -0.97 11.48 -6.35
CA ALA A 51 -2.36 11.17 -6.02
C ALA A 51 -2.46 10.21 -4.83
N GLN A 52 -1.60 9.20 -4.77
CA GLN A 52 -1.57 8.26 -3.66
C GLN A 52 -1.22 8.96 -2.34
N VAL A 53 -0.20 9.83 -2.34
CA VAL A 53 0.18 10.63 -1.17
C VAL A 53 -0.94 11.60 -0.79
N ARG A 54 -1.61 12.26 -1.75
CA ARG A 54 -2.75 13.15 -1.46
C ARG A 54 -3.92 12.41 -0.82
N GLY A 55 -4.23 11.19 -1.29
CA GLY A 55 -5.25 10.33 -0.69
C GLY A 55 -4.92 9.92 0.74
N LEU A 56 -3.64 9.65 1.03
CA LEU A 56 -3.16 9.30 2.37
C LEU A 56 -3.04 10.51 3.30
N ALA A 57 -2.73 11.70 2.78
CA ALA A 57 -2.54 12.91 3.58
C ALA A 57 -3.79 13.26 4.39
N GLY A 58 -4.99 13.00 3.86
CA GLY A 58 -6.25 13.18 4.57
C GLY A 58 -6.41 12.27 5.80
N MET A 59 -5.80 11.08 5.78
CA MET A 59 -5.83 10.12 6.90
C MET A 59 -4.79 10.45 7.98
N LEU A 60 -3.66 11.06 7.60
CA LEU A 60 -2.56 11.43 8.50
C LEU A 60 -2.76 12.78 9.19
N ALA A 61 -3.68 13.60 8.69
CA ALA A 61 -3.98 14.90 9.28
C ALA A 61 -4.69 14.74 10.64
N HIS A 62 -3.93 14.74 11.73
CA HIS A 62 -4.50 14.88 13.07
C HIS A 62 -5.11 16.28 13.22
N ARG A 63 -6.45 16.36 13.09
CA ARG A 63 -7.22 17.63 13.19
C ARG A 63 -7.49 18.06 14.65
N GLY A 64 -7.07 17.27 15.63
CA GLY A 64 -7.24 17.58 17.05
C GLY A 64 -6.25 18.62 17.57
N LYS A 65 -6.59 19.25 18.70
CA LYS A 65 -5.67 20.14 19.41
C LYS A 65 -4.43 19.35 19.80
N ARG A 66 -3.25 19.78 19.29
CA ARG A 66 -1.97 19.17 19.66
C ARG A 66 -1.85 19.15 21.19
N MET A 67 -1.52 17.98 21.75
CA MET A 67 -1.23 17.87 23.17
C MET A 67 0.02 18.69 23.48
N SER A 68 0.04 19.36 24.63
CA SER A 68 1.27 19.98 25.11
C SER A 68 2.27 18.88 25.47
N ARG A 69 3.57 19.16 25.29
CA ARG A 69 4.64 18.22 25.65
C ARG A 69 4.53 17.73 27.10
N ALA A 70 4.16 18.62 28.01
CA ALA A 70 3.95 18.27 29.42
C ALA A 70 2.82 17.24 29.59
N ARG A 71 1.70 17.40 28.88
CA ARG A 71 0.56 16.47 28.95
C ARG A 71 0.88 15.13 28.27
N GLU A 72 1.62 15.18 27.16
CA GLU A 72 2.11 13.99 26.47
C GLU A 72 3.04 13.17 27.37
N HIS A 73 4.06 13.81 27.97
CA HIS A 73 4.98 13.15 28.90
C HIS A 73 4.23 12.55 30.11
N ALA A 74 3.29 13.29 30.69
CA ALA A 74 2.49 12.78 31.81
C ALA A 74 1.67 11.54 31.41
N ALA A 75 1.07 11.54 30.22
CA ALA A 75 0.30 10.41 29.71
C ALA A 75 1.18 9.17 29.45
N ILE A 76 2.38 9.37 28.88
CA ILE A 76 3.36 8.30 28.66
C ILE A 76 3.77 7.70 30.00
N MET A 77 4.16 8.53 30.97
CA MET A 77 4.57 8.06 32.29
C MET A 77 3.45 7.32 33.02
N ALA A 78 2.21 7.80 32.94
CA ALA A 78 1.06 7.12 33.51
C ALA A 78 0.83 5.74 32.88
N ALA A 79 0.95 5.62 31.55
CA ALA A 79 0.82 4.34 30.86
C ALA A 79 1.93 3.35 31.26
N VAL A 80 3.17 3.82 31.36
CA VAL A 80 4.33 3.01 31.80
C VAL A 80 4.13 2.50 33.23
N LEU A 81 3.73 3.37 34.16
CA LEU A 81 3.48 2.97 35.54
C LEU A 81 2.33 1.96 35.66
N ALA A 82 1.25 2.14 34.88
CA ALA A 82 0.13 1.20 34.87
C ALA A 82 0.56 -0.19 34.37
N GLU A 83 1.45 -0.25 33.38
CA GLU A 83 1.97 -1.51 32.85
C GLU A 83 2.96 -2.19 33.82
N ASP A 84 3.81 -1.41 34.49
CA ASP A 84 4.69 -1.92 35.54
C ASP A 84 3.88 -2.52 36.71
N GLU A 85 2.83 -1.85 37.16
CA GLU A 85 1.92 -2.38 38.19
C GLU A 85 1.20 -3.66 37.74
N ARG A 86 0.77 -3.74 36.48
CA ARG A 86 0.21 -4.98 35.91
C ARG A 86 1.22 -6.12 35.92
N THR A 87 2.47 -5.82 35.57
CA THR A 87 3.57 -6.78 35.53
C THR A 87 3.90 -7.31 36.93
N LYS A 88 4.01 -6.41 37.92
CA LYS A 88 4.19 -6.75 39.34
C LYS A 88 3.03 -7.59 39.91
N ARG A 89 1.79 -7.29 39.51
CA ARG A 89 0.62 -8.10 39.93
C ARG A 89 0.66 -9.50 39.31
N ARG A 90 1.14 -9.66 38.08
CA ARG A 90 1.31 -10.97 37.44
C ARG A 90 2.44 -11.77 38.08
N SER A 91 3.57 -11.15 38.40
CA SER A 91 4.70 -11.84 39.06
C SER A 91 4.34 -12.31 40.46
N ARG A 92 3.58 -11.52 41.24
CA ARG A 92 3.07 -11.89 42.58
C ARG A 92 2.02 -13.02 42.58
N ARG A 93 1.43 -13.35 41.42
CA ARG A 93 0.41 -14.41 41.28
C ARG A 93 0.96 -15.74 40.74
N ARG A 94 2.27 -15.83 40.47
CA ARG A 94 2.92 -17.08 40.07
C ARG A 94 3.32 -17.83 41.35
N PRO A 95 2.90 -19.10 41.54
CA PRO A 95 3.27 -19.90 42.70
C PRO A 95 4.77 -20.18 42.78
#